data_AF-A0A8H7ABL5-F1
#
_entry.id   AF-A0A8H7ABL5-F1
#
_cell.length_a   1.000
_cell.length_b   1.000
_cell.length_c   1.000
_cell.angle_alpha   90.00
_cell.angle_beta   90.00
_cell.angle_gamma   90.00
#
_symmetry.space_group_name_H-M   'P 1'
#
loop_
_entity.id
_entity.type
_entity.pdbx_description
1 polymer ?
#
loop_
_entity_poly.entity_id
_entity_poly.type
_entity_poly.pdbx_seq_one_letter_code
_entity_poly.pdbx_strand_id
1 'polypeptide(L)'
;MKQFASFSDITRNALLHALAENGVQLDKEDVEKLMKAYDSLSTFPDVGPALKKLASITSIECVIFSNGTNSMVCSSVQKSQDLSPHASVFKQIVTVDDVKMFKPAPEVYQHLARCVDKVGHEGDMWLISGNPFDVVGARAVGMQAAWVDRAGTGWRDKQGGQKPTVVVQSLEELEEAVQAHSG
;
A
#
# COMPACT_ATOMS: atom_id res chain seq x y z
N MET A 1 16.62 -22.19 -5.95
CA MET A 1 16.82 -20.81 -6.44
C MET A 1 15.66 -19.96 -5.97
N LYS A 2 15.91 -18.81 -5.33
CA LYS A 2 14.87 -17.79 -5.14
C LYS A 2 14.72 -17.05 -6.47
N GLN A 3 13.53 -17.06 -7.08
CA GLN A 3 13.23 -16.28 -8.29
C GLN A 3 12.43 -15.04 -7.88
N PHE A 4 12.81 -13.89 -8.42
CA PHE A 4 12.10 -12.62 -8.24
C PHE A 4 11.89 -12.01 -9.62
N ALA A 5 10.66 -11.56 -9.87
CA ALA A 5 10.29 -10.72 -10.99
C ALA A 5 9.66 -9.44 -10.41
N SER A 6 9.84 -8.31 -11.10
CA SER A 6 9.28 -7.05 -10.61
C SER A 6 7.76 -7.12 -10.57
N PHE A 7 7.12 -6.29 -9.74
CA PHE A 7 5.66 -6.25 -9.71
C PHE A 7 5.05 -5.83 -11.05
N SER A 8 5.77 -5.02 -11.83
CA SER A 8 5.37 -4.66 -13.20
C SER A 8 5.34 -5.87 -14.12
N ASP A 9 6.37 -6.72 -14.07
CA ASP A 9 6.43 -7.96 -14.86
C ASP A 9 5.33 -8.94 -14.45
N ILE A 10 5.10 -9.10 -13.14
CA ILE A 10 4.05 -9.96 -12.61
C ILE A 10 2.67 -9.45 -13.06
N THR A 11 2.43 -8.13 -13.00
CA THR A 11 1.18 -7.51 -13.43
C THR A 11 0.94 -7.74 -14.93
N ARG A 12 1.96 -7.54 -15.76
CA ARG A 12 1.90 -7.81 -17.21
C ARG A 12 1.60 -9.28 -17.50
N ASN A 13 2.29 -10.20 -16.82
CA ASN A 13 2.07 -11.63 -17.01
C ASN A 13 0.67 -12.05 -16.56
N ALA A 14 0.16 -11.50 -15.46
CA ALA A 14 -1.20 -11.74 -14.98
C ALA A 14 -2.25 -11.21 -15.97
N LEU A 15 -2.02 -10.03 -16.56
CA LEU A 15 -2.88 -9.49 -17.62
C LEU A 15 -2.90 -10.41 -18.85
N LEU A 16 -1.74 -10.82 -19.36
CA LEU A 16 -1.65 -11.71 -20.51
C LEU A 16 -2.31 -13.07 -20.24
N HIS A 17 -2.16 -13.59 -19.02
CA HIS A 17 -2.83 -14.82 -18.60
C HIS A 17 -4.36 -14.66 -18.60
N ALA A 18 -4.88 -13.61 -17.98
CA ALA A 18 -6.32 -13.34 -17.94
C ALA A 18 -6.93 -13.13 -19.34
N LEU A 19 -6.20 -12.46 -20.25
CA LEU A 19 -6.61 -12.32 -21.65
C LEU A 19 -6.70 -13.68 -22.35
N ALA A 20 -5.70 -14.54 -22.15
CA ALA A 20 -5.69 -15.89 -22.71
C ALA A 20 -6.83 -16.76 -22.18
N GLU A 21 -7.11 -16.72 -20.87
CA GLU A 21 -8.22 -17.47 -20.25
C GLU A 21 -9.59 -17.06 -20.81
N ASN A 22 -9.74 -15.80 -21.21
CA ASN A 22 -10.97 -15.26 -21.76
C ASN A 22 -11.01 -15.28 -23.30
N GLY A 23 -10.00 -15.85 -23.96
CA GLY A 23 -9.92 -15.90 -25.42
C GLY A 23 -9.81 -14.53 -26.11
N VAL A 24 -9.37 -13.51 -25.37
CA VAL A 24 -9.19 -12.14 -25.89
C VAL A 24 -7.75 -11.98 -26.36
N GLN A 25 -7.57 -11.43 -27.56
CA GLN A 25 -6.25 -11.07 -28.08
C GLN A 25 -6.15 -9.55 -28.17
N LEU A 26 -5.09 -9.00 -27.57
CA LEU A 26 -4.69 -7.61 -27.72
C LEU A 26 -3.34 -7.57 -28.41
N ASP A 27 -3.12 -6.53 -29.22
CA ASP A 27 -1.79 -6.27 -29.71
C ASP A 27 -0.88 -5.74 -28.59
N LYS A 28 0.41 -5.61 -28.91
CA LYS A 28 1.39 -5.12 -27.93
C LYS A 28 1.09 -3.69 -27.50
N GLU A 29 0.56 -2.85 -28.39
CA GLU A 29 0.31 -1.45 -28.11
C GLU A 29 -0.81 -1.28 -27.08
N ASP A 30 -1.89 -2.06 -27.21
CA ASP A 30 -3.01 -2.04 -26.28
C ASP A 30 -2.62 -2.63 -24.92
N VAL A 31 -1.77 -3.66 -24.88
CA VAL A 31 -1.19 -4.14 -23.62
C VAL A 31 -0.36 -3.04 -22.95
N GLU A 32 0.48 -2.30 -23.70
CA GLU A 32 1.21 -1.16 -23.12
C GLU A 32 0.29 -0.05 -22.64
N LYS A 33 -0.81 0.25 -23.34
CA LYS A 33 -1.80 1.23 -22.89
C LYS A 33 -2.43 0.80 -21.55
N LEU A 34 -2.79 -0.47 -21.40
CA LEU A 34 -3.33 -1.00 -20.14
C LEU A 34 -2.31 -0.95 -19.01
N MET A 35 -1.06 -1.36 -19.26
CA MET A 35 0.02 -1.26 -18.26
C MET A 35 0.27 0.19 -17.85
N LYS A 36 0.24 1.13 -18.79
CA LYS A 36 0.39 2.57 -18.50
C LYS A 36 -0.81 3.13 -17.72
N ALA A 37 -2.03 2.66 -18.00
CA ALA A 37 -3.21 3.06 -17.24
C ALA A 37 -3.12 2.61 -15.77
N TYR A 38 -2.50 1.44 -15.54
CA TYR A 38 -2.25 0.92 -14.19
C TYR A 38 -1.34 1.83 -13.35
N ASP A 39 -0.45 2.60 -13.98
CA ASP A 39 0.42 3.55 -13.29
C ASP A 39 -0.30 4.83 -12.80
N SER A 40 -1.57 5.03 -13.16
CA SER A 40 -2.33 6.25 -12.84
C SER A 40 -3.78 5.95 -12.46
N LEU A 41 -3.98 5.05 -11.50
CA LEU A 41 -5.30 4.76 -10.94
C LEU A 41 -5.87 5.96 -10.17
N SER A 42 -7.18 6.18 -10.30
CA SER A 42 -7.92 7.15 -9.50
C SER A 42 -7.96 6.74 -8.02
N THR A 43 -7.97 7.72 -7.14
CA THR A 43 -8.11 7.48 -5.70
C THR A 43 -9.57 7.32 -5.28
N PHE A 44 -9.80 6.74 -4.12
CA PHE A 44 -11.10 6.84 -3.46
C PHE A 44 -11.39 8.30 -3.04
N PRO A 45 -12.67 8.73 -2.99
CA PRO A 45 -13.04 10.12 -2.72
C PRO A 45 -12.52 10.71 -1.40
N ASP A 46 -12.28 9.86 -0.41
CA ASP A 46 -11.83 10.22 0.94
C ASP A 46 -10.31 10.41 1.05
N VAL A 47 -9.53 9.98 0.06
CA VAL A 47 -8.05 10.06 0.09
C VAL A 47 -7.60 11.51 0.14
N GLY A 48 -8.13 12.38 -0.72
CA GLY A 48 -7.75 13.80 -0.75
C GLY A 48 -8.02 14.53 0.58
N PRO A 49 -9.24 14.47 1.13
CA PRO A 49 -9.55 14.99 2.46
C PRO A 49 -8.63 14.43 3.56
N ALA A 50 -8.42 13.12 3.60
CA ALA A 50 -7.57 12.49 4.61
C ALA A 50 -6.11 12.94 4.52
N LEU A 51 -5.53 12.99 3.31
CA LEU A 51 -4.15 13.46 3.11
C LEU A 51 -3.99 14.93 3.47
N LYS A 52 -4.99 15.79 3.20
CA LYS A 52 -4.96 17.20 3.66
C LYS A 52 -4.93 17.31 5.18
N LYS A 53 -5.72 16.47 5.87
CA LYS A 53 -5.76 16.43 7.34
C LYS A 53 -4.40 15.96 7.89
N LEU A 54 -3.88 14.85 7.37
CA LEU A 54 -2.57 14.31 7.75
C LEU A 54 -1.43 15.31 7.51
N ALA A 55 -1.49 16.09 6.43
CA ALA A 55 -0.49 17.13 6.13
C ALA A 55 -0.39 18.22 7.23
N SER A 56 -1.46 18.46 7.99
CA SER A 56 -1.46 19.42 9.10
C SER A 56 -0.92 18.86 10.43
N ILE A 57 -0.71 17.54 10.53
CA ILE A 57 -0.29 16.88 11.77
C ILE A 57 1.22 16.67 11.74
N THR A 58 1.96 17.49 12.49
CA THR A 58 3.42 17.46 12.49
C THR A 58 4.03 16.26 13.21
N SER A 59 3.27 15.57 14.05
CA SER A 59 3.71 14.37 14.77
C SER A 59 3.60 13.08 13.95
N ILE A 60 2.99 13.14 12.76
CA ILE A 60 2.80 11.97 11.89
C ILE A 60 3.65 12.11 10.63
N GLU A 61 4.48 11.11 10.38
CA GLU A 61 5.20 10.96 9.13
C GLU A 61 4.45 10.01 8.19
N CYS A 62 4.04 10.51 7.03
CA CYS A 62 3.37 9.70 6.01
C CYS A 62 4.39 9.11 5.03
N VAL A 63 4.32 7.80 4.81
CA VAL A 63 5.19 7.06 3.89
C VAL A 63 4.32 6.16 3.01
N ILE A 64 4.66 6.10 1.72
CA ILE A 64 4.06 5.09 0.83
C ILE A 64 4.88 3.82 0.92
N PHE A 65 4.22 2.69 1.20
CA PHE A 65 4.85 1.39 1.27
C PHE A 65 4.14 0.40 0.32
N SER A 66 4.79 0.00 -0.78
CA SER A 66 4.11 -0.69 -1.88
C SER A 66 4.90 -1.89 -2.43
N ASN A 67 4.16 -2.91 -2.91
CA ASN A 67 4.73 -3.97 -3.74
C ASN A 67 5.09 -3.48 -5.14
N GLY A 68 4.50 -2.37 -5.61
CA GLY A 68 4.80 -1.79 -6.91
C GLY A 68 6.26 -1.36 -7.03
N THR A 69 6.75 -1.33 -8.27
CA THR A 69 8.12 -0.84 -8.53
C THR A 69 8.25 0.64 -8.22
N ASN A 70 9.46 1.11 -7.97
CA ASN A 70 9.70 2.53 -7.68
C ASN A 70 9.15 3.45 -8.80
N SER A 71 9.33 3.07 -10.07
CA SER A 71 8.83 3.84 -11.21
C SER A 71 7.30 3.89 -11.26
N MET A 72 6.61 2.77 -11.01
CA MET A 72 5.14 2.71 -10.97
C MET A 72 4.60 3.65 -9.89
N VAL A 73 5.11 3.51 -8.67
CA VAL A 73 4.62 4.27 -7.52
C VAL A 73 4.94 5.76 -7.65
N CYS A 74 6.17 6.11 -8.07
CA CYS A 74 6.52 7.51 -8.33
C CYS A 74 5.63 8.11 -9.43
N SER A 75 5.33 7.36 -10.49
CA SER A 75 4.43 7.83 -11.55
C SER A 75 3.04 8.12 -11.01
N SER A 76 2.45 7.22 -10.21
CA SER A 76 1.14 7.46 -9.59
C SER A 76 1.15 8.68 -8.68
N VAL A 77 2.16 8.82 -7.82
CA VAL A 77 2.23 9.93 -6.85
C VAL A 77 2.47 11.27 -7.53
N GLN A 78 3.29 11.32 -8.59
CA GLN A 78 3.70 12.58 -9.19
C GLN A 78 2.81 13.01 -10.36
N LYS A 79 2.12 12.08 -11.03
CA LYS A 79 1.43 12.35 -12.29
C LYS A 79 -0.06 12.08 -12.26
N SER A 80 -0.57 11.29 -11.30
CA SER A 80 -2.02 11.10 -11.23
C SER A 80 -2.71 12.39 -10.83
N GLN A 81 -3.85 12.66 -11.44
CA GLN A 81 -4.64 13.87 -11.16
C GLN A 81 -5.04 13.95 -9.68
N ASP A 82 -5.28 12.80 -9.06
CA ASP A 82 -5.83 12.73 -7.71
C ASP A 82 -4.74 12.73 -6.61
N LEU A 83 -3.56 12.15 -6.85
CA LEU A 83 -2.47 12.10 -5.85
C LEU A 83 -1.43 13.19 -6.00
N SER A 84 -1.16 13.68 -7.23
CA SER A 84 -0.13 14.70 -7.44
C SER A 84 -0.29 15.97 -6.61
N PRO A 85 -1.52 16.47 -6.31
CA PRO A 85 -1.69 17.62 -5.41
C PRO A 85 -1.28 17.32 -3.95
N HIS A 86 -1.15 16.05 -3.59
CA HIS A 86 -0.84 15.56 -2.24
C HIS A 86 0.56 14.94 -2.14
N ALA A 87 1.37 14.98 -3.19
CA ALA A 87 2.69 14.33 -3.22
C ALA A 87 3.61 14.77 -2.06
N SER A 88 3.52 16.03 -1.63
CA SER A 88 4.33 16.59 -0.53
C SER A 88 4.00 16.04 0.85
N VAL A 89 2.85 15.37 1.01
CA VAL A 89 2.46 14.71 2.27
C VAL A 89 3.37 13.53 2.56
N PHE A 90 3.79 12.81 1.52
CA PHE A 90 4.63 11.62 1.66
C PHE A 90 6.10 12.03 1.77
N LYS A 91 6.73 11.71 2.91
CA LYS A 91 8.17 11.95 3.10
C LYS A 91 9.04 11.01 2.28
N GLN A 92 8.55 9.80 2.08
CA GLN A 92 9.28 8.76 1.37
C GLN A 92 8.33 7.80 0.65
N ILE A 93 8.85 7.19 -0.40
CA ILE A 93 8.29 6.02 -1.06
C ILE A 93 9.24 4.86 -0.80
N VAL A 94 8.74 3.79 -0.17
CA VAL A 94 9.45 2.56 0.12
C VAL A 94 8.81 1.43 -0.68
N THR A 95 9.61 0.76 -1.50
CA THR A 95 9.14 -0.31 -2.38
C THR A 95 9.82 -1.62 -2.05
N VAL A 96 9.12 -2.73 -2.28
CA VAL A 96 9.68 -4.05 -1.98
C VAL A 96 10.77 -4.52 -2.97
N ASP A 97 10.95 -3.82 -4.09
CA ASP A 97 11.98 -4.11 -5.09
C ASP A 97 13.39 -4.14 -4.47
N ASP A 98 13.64 -3.31 -3.45
CA ASP A 98 14.94 -3.20 -2.76
C ASP A 98 15.30 -4.48 -1.98
N VAL A 99 14.30 -5.24 -1.55
CA VAL A 99 14.48 -6.51 -0.81
C VAL A 99 14.15 -7.75 -1.63
N LYS A 100 13.61 -7.58 -2.84
CA LYS A 100 13.27 -8.67 -3.77
C LYS A 100 12.36 -9.73 -3.16
N MET A 101 11.41 -9.31 -2.32
CA MET A 101 10.41 -10.14 -1.65
C MET A 101 9.10 -9.36 -1.59
N PHE A 102 7.94 -10.01 -1.71
CA PHE A 102 6.65 -9.32 -1.60
C PHE A 102 6.11 -9.35 -0.17
N LYS A 103 5.25 -8.38 0.16
CA LYS A 103 4.35 -8.51 1.31
C LYS A 103 3.58 -9.84 1.23
N PRO A 104 3.35 -10.56 2.35
CA PRO A 104 3.62 -10.16 3.73
C PRO A 104 4.92 -10.74 4.32
N ALA A 105 5.99 -10.90 3.52
CA ALA A 105 7.28 -11.37 4.06
C ALA A 105 7.79 -10.40 5.16
N PRO A 106 8.18 -10.87 6.36
CA PRO A 106 8.59 -9.99 7.46
C PRO A 106 9.75 -9.05 7.07
N GLU A 107 10.63 -9.49 6.17
CA GLU A 107 11.76 -8.72 5.66
C GLU A 107 11.34 -7.41 4.98
N VAL A 108 10.15 -7.35 4.37
CA VAL A 108 9.68 -6.11 3.72
C VAL A 108 9.29 -5.06 4.74
N TYR A 109 8.71 -5.45 5.88
CA TYR A 109 8.33 -4.53 6.96
C TYR A 109 9.54 -4.10 7.78
N GLN A 110 10.50 -5.01 8.00
CA GLN A 110 11.79 -4.67 8.61
C GLN A 110 12.61 -3.72 7.73
N HIS A 111 12.49 -3.84 6.40
CA HIS A 111 13.06 -2.87 5.48
C HIS A 111 12.38 -1.50 5.59
N LEU A 112 11.05 -1.46 5.66
CA LEU A 112 10.32 -0.22 5.94
C LEU A 112 10.81 0.44 7.23
N ALA A 113 10.90 -0.31 8.35
CA ALA A 113 11.38 0.21 9.63
C ALA A 113 12.81 0.77 9.55
N ARG A 114 13.69 0.15 8.74
CA ARG A 114 15.03 0.70 8.48
C ARG A 114 15.01 1.98 7.67
N CYS A 115 14.15 2.08 6.65
CA CYS A 115 14.06 3.28 5.81
C CYS A 115 13.60 4.52 6.57
N VAL A 116 12.77 4.34 7.60
CA VAL A 116 12.18 5.43 8.40
C VAL A 116 12.81 5.54 9.81
N ASP A 117 13.97 4.92 10.03
CA ASP A 117 14.72 4.97 11.30
C ASP A 117 13.90 4.54 12.55
N LYS A 118 13.08 3.49 12.40
CA LYS A 118 12.19 2.93 13.44
C LYS A 118 12.50 1.48 13.82
N VAL A 119 13.70 0.97 13.53
CA VAL A 119 14.11 -0.37 13.95
C VAL A 119 14.05 -0.50 15.48
N GLY A 120 13.35 -1.51 15.99
CA GLY A 120 13.12 -1.71 17.43
C GLY A 120 11.99 -0.85 18.02
N HIS A 121 11.38 0.01 17.21
CA HIS A 121 10.26 0.88 17.54
C HIS A 121 9.08 0.63 16.59
N GLU A 122 8.93 -0.61 16.11
CA GLU A 122 7.88 -0.98 15.16
C GLU A 122 6.47 -0.69 15.72
N GLY A 123 6.31 -0.75 17.05
CA GLY A 123 5.06 -0.42 17.74
C GLY A 123 4.58 1.02 17.57
N ASP A 124 5.46 1.94 17.16
CA ASP A 124 5.12 3.34 16.83
C ASP A 124 4.64 3.49 15.38
N MET A 125 4.80 2.45 14.56
CA MET A 125 4.51 2.49 13.13
C MET A 125 3.10 1.94 12.86
N TRP A 126 2.38 2.61 11.97
CA TRP A 126 1.03 2.21 11.55
C TRP A 126 1.01 1.79 10.09
N LEU A 127 0.64 0.54 9.82
CA LEU A 127 0.26 0.12 8.47
C LEU A 127 -1.23 0.38 8.24
N ILE A 128 -1.55 1.14 7.19
CA ILE A 128 -2.93 1.39 6.76
C ILE A 128 -3.18 0.61 5.47
N SER A 129 -4.13 -0.33 5.46
CA SER A 129 -4.37 -1.16 4.27
C SER A 129 -5.81 -1.66 4.15
N GLY A 130 -6.27 -1.75 2.90
CA GLY A 130 -7.48 -2.47 2.51
C GLY A 130 -7.19 -3.91 2.06
N ASN A 131 -5.97 -4.44 2.28
CA ASN A 131 -5.60 -5.83 1.99
C ASN A 131 -5.29 -6.64 3.27
N PRO A 132 -6.03 -7.73 3.57
CA PRO A 132 -5.90 -8.42 4.87
C PRO A 132 -4.50 -8.97 5.11
N PHE A 133 -3.85 -9.47 4.06
CA PHE A 133 -2.48 -9.99 4.14
C PHE A 133 -1.49 -8.94 4.59
N ASP A 134 -1.68 -7.68 4.21
CA ASP A 134 -0.75 -6.61 4.56
C ASP A 134 -0.89 -6.26 6.03
N VAL A 135 -2.15 -6.14 6.50
CA VAL A 135 -2.49 -5.93 7.92
C VAL A 135 -1.86 -7.01 8.78
N VAL A 136 -2.11 -8.29 8.46
CA VAL A 136 -1.56 -9.41 9.23
C VAL A 136 -0.04 -9.42 9.20
N GLY A 137 0.57 -9.12 8.05
CA GLY A 137 2.02 -9.04 7.88
C GLY A 137 2.67 -7.98 8.77
N ALA A 138 2.10 -6.76 8.80
CA ALA A 138 2.59 -5.70 9.67
C ALA A 138 2.41 -6.02 11.15
N ARG A 139 1.25 -6.56 11.54
CA ARG A 139 1.02 -6.97 12.93
C ARG A 139 2.00 -8.05 13.38
N ALA A 140 2.34 -8.99 12.51
CA ALA A 140 3.29 -10.07 12.81
C ALA A 140 4.71 -9.58 13.14
N VAL A 141 5.10 -8.38 12.70
CA VAL A 141 6.39 -7.76 13.05
C VAL A 141 6.29 -6.72 14.17
N GLY A 142 5.14 -6.60 14.83
CA GLY A 142 4.92 -5.71 15.97
C GLY A 142 4.39 -4.32 15.65
N MET A 143 4.08 -4.02 14.38
CA MET A 143 3.48 -2.74 13.99
C MET A 143 2.01 -2.64 14.45
N GLN A 144 1.50 -1.42 14.57
CA GLN A 144 0.05 -1.18 14.57
C GLN A 144 -0.49 -1.29 13.14
N ALA A 145 -1.77 -1.66 12.99
CA ALA A 145 -2.40 -1.69 11.68
C ALA A 145 -3.87 -1.27 11.72
N ALA A 146 -4.24 -0.40 10.79
CA ALA A 146 -5.63 -0.07 10.51
C ALA A 146 -6.10 -0.81 9.25
N TRP A 147 -7.19 -1.57 9.40
CA TRP A 147 -7.91 -2.15 8.29
C TRP A 147 -8.96 -1.17 7.78
N VAL A 148 -8.88 -0.81 6.49
CA VAL A 148 -9.86 0.08 5.85
C VAL A 148 -10.97 -0.77 5.22
N ASP A 149 -12.05 -0.97 5.98
CA ASP A 149 -13.21 -1.76 5.59
C ASP A 149 -14.14 -0.98 4.67
N ARG A 150 -13.74 -0.87 3.40
CA ARG A 150 -14.55 -0.23 2.35
C ARG A 150 -15.91 -0.89 2.14
N ALA A 151 -16.04 -2.17 2.49
CA ALA A 151 -17.29 -2.91 2.32
C ALA A 151 -18.24 -2.76 3.52
N GLY A 152 -17.78 -2.21 4.65
CA GLY A 152 -18.58 -2.02 5.86
C GLY A 152 -19.08 -3.33 6.48
N THR A 153 -18.32 -4.42 6.34
CA THR A 153 -18.74 -5.75 6.77
C THR A 153 -17.97 -6.32 7.95
N GLY A 154 -17.08 -5.52 8.52
CA GLY A 154 -16.15 -5.87 9.57
C GLY A 154 -14.99 -6.74 9.09
N TRP A 155 -14.00 -6.92 9.97
CA TRP A 155 -12.91 -7.85 9.74
C TRP A 155 -13.43 -9.29 9.75
N ARG A 156 -13.57 -9.87 8.54
CA ARG A 156 -14.05 -11.26 8.34
C ARG A 156 -12.98 -12.21 7.83
N ASP A 157 -11.81 -11.68 7.47
CA ASP A 157 -10.71 -12.47 6.95
C ASP A 157 -10.27 -13.55 7.94
N LYS A 158 -9.87 -14.71 7.40
CA LYS A 158 -9.52 -15.92 8.15
C LYS A 158 -8.02 -16.22 8.15
N GLN A 159 -7.22 -15.38 7.52
CA GLN A 159 -5.77 -15.45 7.56
C GLN A 159 -5.33 -15.43 9.03
N GLY A 160 -4.60 -16.48 9.42
CA GLY A 160 -4.10 -16.63 10.77
C GLY A 160 -3.13 -15.50 11.14
N GLY A 161 -2.97 -15.25 12.43
CA GLY A 161 -2.12 -14.18 12.95
C GLY A 161 -2.91 -13.16 13.76
N GLN A 162 -2.31 -12.00 13.97
CA GLN A 162 -2.91 -10.92 14.75
C GLN A 162 -3.90 -10.12 13.91
N LYS A 163 -5.04 -9.81 14.52
CA LYS A 163 -6.07 -8.92 13.94
C LYS A 163 -5.56 -7.48 13.83
N PRO A 164 -6.19 -6.64 12.98
CA PRO A 164 -5.91 -5.21 12.97
C PRO A 164 -6.06 -4.60 14.36
N THR A 165 -5.29 -3.56 14.63
CA THR A 165 -5.45 -2.72 15.83
C THR A 165 -6.81 -2.04 15.82
N VAL A 166 -7.21 -1.53 14.65
CA VAL A 166 -8.48 -0.82 14.46
C VAL A 166 -9.06 -1.12 13.08
N VAL A 167 -10.38 -1.08 12.99
CA VAL A 167 -11.12 -1.13 11.72
C VAL A 167 -11.76 0.23 11.51
N VAL A 168 -11.52 0.83 10.35
CA VAL A 168 -12.10 2.11 9.92
C VAL A 168 -12.85 1.93 8.61
N GLN A 169 -13.86 2.75 8.33
CA GLN A 169 -14.60 2.68 7.06
C GLN A 169 -14.04 3.67 6.01
N SER A 170 -13.47 4.77 6.49
CA SER A 170 -12.83 5.82 5.70
C SER A 170 -11.42 6.13 6.19
N LEU A 171 -10.56 6.64 5.29
CA LEU A 171 -9.26 7.20 5.66
C LEU A 171 -9.40 8.48 6.51
N GLU A 172 -10.57 9.13 6.49
CA GLU A 172 -10.84 10.32 7.30
C GLU A 172 -10.87 10.01 8.81
N GLU A 173 -11.16 8.77 9.18
CA GLU A 173 -11.20 8.29 10.57
C GLU A 173 -9.79 8.00 11.14
N LEU A 174 -8.75 8.01 10.30
CA LEU A 174 -7.43 7.52 10.69
C LEU A 174 -6.77 8.35 11.77
N GLU A 175 -6.91 9.68 11.74
CA GLU A 175 -6.30 10.52 12.76
C GLU A 175 -6.81 10.16 14.16
N GLU A 176 -8.14 10.10 14.31
CA GLU A 176 -8.78 9.78 15.59
C GLU A 176 -8.42 8.36 16.03
N ALA A 177 -8.42 7.42 15.08
CA ALA A 177 -8.05 6.03 15.34
C ALA A 177 -6.59 5.89 15.79
N VAL A 178 -5.64 6.59 15.15
CA VAL A 178 -4.22 6.56 15.52
C VAL A 178 -3.99 7.24 16.87
N GLN A 179 -4.62 8.40 17.11
CA GLN A 179 -4.48 9.14 18.38
C GLN A 179 -5.04 8.34 19.57
N ALA A 180 -6.18 7.67 19.42
CA ALA A 180 -6.77 6.86 20.49
C ALA A 180 -5.90 5.67 20.94
N HIS A 181 -4.91 5.28 20.14
CA HIS A 181 -4.03 4.14 20.38
C HIS A 181 -2.56 4.54 20.54
N SER A 182 -2.25 5.84 20.44
CA SER A 182 -0.94 6.42 20.70
C SER A 182 -0.97 6.99 22.12
N GLY A 183 -0.76 6.13 23.12
CA GLY A 183 -0.74 6.48 24.54
C GLY A 183 0.52 7.21 24.98
#